data_AF-A0A5E4I665-F1
#
_entry.id   AF-A0A5E4I665-F1
#
_cell.length_a   1.000
_cell.length_b   1.000
_cell.length_c   1.000
_cell.angle_alpha   90.00
_cell.angle_beta   90.00
_cell.angle_gamma   90.00
#
_symmetry.space_group_name_H-M   'P 1'
#
loop_
_entity.id
_entity.type
_entity.pdbx_description
1 polymer ?
#
loop_
_entity_poly.entity_id
_entity_poly.type
_entity_poly.pdbx_seq_one_letter_code
_entity_poly.pdbx_strand_id
1 'polypeptide(L)'
;MARKCKKLLWSEPEDSEKYTVAVAQSIHSIIRINDALVAKFLNKIVEKHDDAPELFLEIIRRNAIPAKFADFRNTVINPAVKLKSKVDYKGYYSSKSDAERWIRNAQKFLDAAKECLNC
;
A
#
# COMPACT_ATOMS: atom_id res chain seq x y z
N MET A 1 15.49 -38.62 -5.38
CA MET A 1 14.66 -37.84 -4.44
C MET A 1 15.45 -36.99 -3.43
N ALA A 2 16.46 -37.53 -2.72
CA ALA A 2 17.07 -36.87 -1.55
C ALA A 2 17.85 -35.54 -1.80
N ARG A 3 18.37 -35.30 -3.02
CA ARG A 3 19.11 -34.06 -3.34
C ARG A 3 18.24 -32.80 -3.37
N LYS A 4 16.95 -32.92 -3.70
CA LYS A 4 16.03 -31.77 -3.81
C LYS A 4 15.59 -31.27 -2.43
N CYS A 5 15.39 -32.18 -1.48
CA CYS A 5 15.07 -31.84 -0.08
C CYS A 5 16.27 -31.21 0.66
N LYS A 6 17.50 -31.67 0.38
CA LYS A 6 18.72 -31.06 0.94
C LYS A 6 18.93 -29.61 0.47
N LYS A 7 18.49 -29.26 -0.75
CA LYS A 7 18.63 -27.89 -1.28
C LYS A 7 17.63 -26.91 -0.65
N LEU A 8 16.47 -27.41 -0.19
CA LEU A 8 15.44 -26.64 0.54
C LEU A 8 15.79 -26.41 2.01
N LEU A 9 16.51 -27.36 2.65
CA LEU A 9 16.95 -27.25 4.04
C LEU A 9 18.16 -26.33 4.24
N TRP A 10 18.88 -26.01 3.16
CA TRP A 10 20.13 -25.21 3.17
C TRP A 10 20.05 -23.98 2.27
N SER A 11 18.87 -23.66 1.72
CA SER A 11 18.64 -22.36 1.09
C SER A 11 18.29 -21.36 2.18
N GLU A 12 19.12 -20.33 2.36
CA GLU A 12 18.85 -19.24 3.30
C GLU A 12 17.47 -18.63 3.04
N PRO A 13 16.61 -18.47 4.07
CA PRO A 13 15.35 -17.74 3.94
C PRO A 13 15.51 -16.20 3.81
N GLU A 14 16.72 -15.66 3.84
CA GLU A 14 16.93 -14.38 4.54
C GLU A 14 16.63 -13.07 3.78
N ASP A 15 16.43 -13.09 2.45
CA ASP A 15 16.34 -11.82 1.70
C ASP A 15 14.96 -11.49 1.14
N SER A 16 14.13 -12.47 0.76
CA SER A 16 12.82 -12.18 0.14
C SER A 16 11.74 -11.83 1.16
N GLU A 17 11.81 -12.41 2.37
CA GLU A 17 10.83 -12.17 3.44
C GLU A 17 10.85 -10.71 3.91
N LYS A 18 12.04 -10.13 4.12
CA LYS A 18 12.17 -8.70 4.49
C LYS A 18 11.57 -7.77 3.44
N TYR A 19 11.69 -8.10 2.16
CA TYR A 19 11.09 -7.31 1.08
C TYR A 19 9.56 -7.47 1.08
N THR A 20 9.05 -8.68 1.31
CA THR A 20 7.60 -8.90 1.48
C THR A 20 7.04 -8.12 2.66
N VAL A 21 7.73 -8.13 3.81
CA VAL A 21 7.35 -7.31 4.98
C VAL A 21 7.37 -5.82 4.64
N ALA A 22 8.41 -5.34 3.94
CA ALA A 22 8.48 -3.93 3.52
C ALA A 22 7.32 -3.54 2.59
N VAL A 23 6.94 -4.41 1.65
CA VAL A 23 5.76 -4.22 0.80
C VAL A 23 4.49 -4.17 1.64
N ALA A 24 4.30 -5.11 2.57
CA ALA A 24 3.12 -5.15 3.46
C ALA A 24 2.97 -3.85 4.26
N GLN A 25 4.06 -3.39 4.88
CA GLN A 25 4.08 -2.14 5.66
C GLN A 25 3.83 -0.91 4.79
N SER A 26 4.34 -0.90 3.56
CA SER A 26 4.07 0.19 2.60
C SER A 26 2.59 0.24 2.22
N ILE A 27 1.96 -0.90 1.95
CA ILE A 27 0.53 -1.00 1.66
C ILE A 27 -0.31 -0.53 2.85
N HIS A 28 0.01 -0.98 4.07
CA HIS A 28 -0.67 -0.53 5.27
C HIS A 28 -0.53 0.98 5.49
N SER A 29 0.66 1.54 5.23
CA SER A 29 0.89 2.98 5.32
C SER A 29 0.01 3.74 4.34
N ILE A 30 -0.07 3.30 3.08
CA ILE A 30 -0.95 3.91 2.06
C ILE A 30 -2.41 3.92 2.52
N ILE A 31 -2.90 2.80 3.05
CA ILE A 31 -4.28 2.68 3.55
C ILE A 31 -4.51 3.65 4.72
N ARG A 32 -3.61 3.67 5.71
CA ARG A 32 -3.74 4.57 6.87
C ARG A 32 -3.68 6.05 6.49
N ILE A 33 -2.84 6.41 5.50
CA ILE A 33 -2.80 7.77 4.96
C ILE A 33 -4.15 8.11 4.32
N ASN A 34 -4.73 7.20 3.53
CA ASN A 34 -6.06 7.38 2.97
C ASN A 34 -7.12 7.56 4.08
N ASP A 35 -7.08 6.73 5.11
CA ASP A 35 -8.04 6.80 6.23
C ASP A 35 -7.94 8.15 6.96
N ALA A 36 -6.73 8.72 7.10
CA ALA A 36 -6.54 10.05 7.65
C ALA A 36 -7.16 11.15 6.77
N LEU A 37 -7.01 11.06 5.44
CA LEU A 37 -7.65 11.99 4.51
C LEU A 37 -9.18 11.87 4.57
N VAL A 38 -9.71 10.64 4.66
CA VAL A 38 -11.15 10.37 4.84
C VAL A 38 -11.67 10.96 6.13
N ALA A 39 -10.98 10.74 7.25
CA ALA A 39 -11.36 11.31 8.53
C ALA A 39 -11.38 12.85 8.46
N LYS A 40 -10.38 13.47 7.82
CA LYS A 40 -10.31 14.92 7.68
C LYS A 40 -11.41 15.51 6.78
N PHE A 41 -11.61 14.95 5.59
CA PHE A 41 -12.41 15.59 4.54
C PHE A 41 -13.85 15.06 4.44
N LEU A 42 -14.10 13.84 4.91
CA LEU A 42 -15.42 13.21 4.90
C LEU A 42 -16.02 13.08 6.31
N ASN A 43 -15.22 13.26 7.38
CA ASN A 43 -15.64 13.03 8.76
C ASN A 43 -16.24 11.63 8.97
N LYS A 44 -15.64 10.62 8.35
CA LYS A 44 -16.05 9.21 8.41
C LYS A 44 -14.97 8.37 9.09
N ILE A 45 -15.42 7.32 9.76
CA ILE A 45 -14.55 6.23 10.25
C ILE A 45 -14.51 5.15 9.16
N VAL A 46 -13.32 4.70 8.79
CA VAL A 46 -13.14 3.63 7.81
C VAL A 46 -13.20 2.29 8.51
N GLU A 47 -14.26 1.51 8.25
CA GLU A 47 -14.44 0.18 8.84
C GLU A 47 -13.71 -0.92 8.05
N LYS A 48 -13.58 -0.74 6.73
CA LYS A 48 -12.98 -1.73 5.83
C LYS A 48 -11.95 -1.06 4.92
N HIS A 49 -10.74 -1.59 4.93
CA HIS A 49 -9.65 -1.10 4.09
C HIS A 49 -9.92 -1.27 2.58
N ASP A 50 -10.77 -2.22 2.21
CA ASP A 50 -11.15 -2.46 0.81
C ASP A 50 -11.98 -1.31 0.21
N ASP A 51 -12.60 -0.49 1.07
CA ASP A 51 -13.39 0.68 0.65
C ASP A 51 -12.52 1.90 0.33
N ALA A 52 -11.20 1.84 0.60
CA ALA A 52 -10.27 2.95 0.40
C ALA A 52 -10.36 3.62 -0.99
N PRO A 53 -10.48 2.89 -2.12
CA PRO A 53 -10.55 3.54 -3.44
C PRO A 53 -11.85 4.31 -3.68
N GLU A 54 -12.97 3.89 -3.09
CA GLU A 54 -14.24 4.59 -3.25
C GLU A 54 -14.32 5.79 -2.32
N LEU A 55 -13.81 5.65 -1.09
CA LEU A 55 -13.71 6.78 -0.17
C LEU A 55 -12.79 7.87 -0.71
N PHE A 56 -11.65 7.51 -1.32
CA PHE A 56 -10.79 8.50 -1.98
C PHE A 56 -11.48 9.15 -3.20
N LEU A 57 -12.29 8.41 -3.95
CA LEU A 57 -13.09 8.96 -5.04
C LEU A 57 -14.10 10.00 -4.55
N GLU A 58 -14.71 9.77 -3.39
CA GLU A 58 -15.61 10.74 -2.76
C GLU A 58 -14.86 12.03 -2.39
N ILE A 59 -13.64 11.94 -1.86
CA ILE A 59 -12.78 13.11 -1.59
C ILE A 59 -12.51 13.90 -2.88
N ILE A 60 -12.16 13.21 -3.97
CA ILE A 60 -11.94 13.84 -5.29
C ILE A 60 -13.21 14.55 -5.77
N ARG A 61 -14.37 13.88 -5.71
CA ARG A 61 -15.67 14.45 -6.16
C ARG A 61 -16.06 15.70 -5.39
N ARG A 62 -15.63 15.83 -4.14
CA ARG A 62 -15.84 17.03 -3.31
C ARG A 62 -14.83 18.15 -3.59
N ASN A 63 -13.89 17.96 -4.51
CA ASN A 63 -12.76 18.86 -4.76
C ASN A 63 -11.97 19.18 -3.48
N ALA A 64 -11.92 18.24 -2.54
CA ALA A 64 -11.25 18.42 -1.25
C ALA A 64 -9.73 18.23 -1.31
N ILE A 65 -9.22 17.73 -2.44
CA ILE A 65 -7.78 17.62 -2.73
C ILE A 65 -7.45 18.26 -4.08
N PRO A 66 -6.22 18.75 -4.29
CA PRO A 66 -5.75 19.24 -5.59
C PRO A 66 -5.92 18.21 -6.71
N ALA A 67 -6.40 18.64 -7.88
CA ALA A 67 -6.64 17.77 -9.03
C ALA A 67 -5.40 16.98 -9.49
N LYS A 68 -4.19 17.52 -9.28
CA LYS A 68 -2.92 16.83 -9.56
C LYS A 68 -2.74 15.51 -8.79
N PHE A 69 -3.50 15.31 -7.71
CA PHE A 69 -3.44 14.12 -6.86
C PHE A 69 -4.58 13.13 -7.11
N ALA A 70 -5.55 13.47 -7.97
CA ALA A 70 -6.73 12.64 -8.20
C ALA A 70 -6.36 11.24 -8.74
N ASP A 71 -5.30 11.14 -9.56
CA ASP A 71 -4.91 9.86 -10.15
C ASP A 71 -4.21 8.90 -9.17
N PHE A 72 -3.93 9.32 -7.93
CA PHE A 72 -3.45 8.40 -6.88
C PHE A 72 -4.44 7.29 -6.57
N ARG A 73 -5.73 7.50 -6.86
CA ARG A 73 -6.73 6.44 -6.82
C ARG A 73 -6.29 5.23 -7.66
N ASN A 74 -5.85 5.47 -8.89
CA ASN A 74 -5.54 4.42 -9.86
C ASN A 74 -4.09 3.95 -9.75
N THR A 75 -3.17 4.86 -9.43
CA THR A 75 -1.72 4.58 -9.46
C THR A 75 -1.18 4.05 -8.12
N VAL A 76 -1.84 4.33 -7.00
CA VAL A 76 -1.36 3.95 -5.66
C VAL A 76 -2.39 3.14 -4.88
N ILE A 77 -3.61 3.67 -4.69
CA ILE A 77 -4.60 3.07 -3.78
C ILE A 77 -5.18 1.76 -4.35
N ASN A 78 -5.68 1.78 -5.59
CA ASN A 78 -6.23 0.59 -6.25
C ASN A 78 -5.21 -0.57 -6.29
N PRO A 79 -3.94 -0.36 -6.70
CA PRO A 79 -2.92 -1.38 -6.62
C PRO A 79 -2.67 -1.89 -5.19
N ALA A 80 -2.67 -1.00 -4.19
CA ALA A 80 -2.36 -1.35 -2.81
C ALA A 80 -3.41 -2.30 -2.23
N VAL A 81 -4.70 -1.97 -2.40
CA VAL A 81 -5.83 -2.81 -1.96
C VAL A 81 -5.81 -4.17 -2.64
N LYS A 82 -5.60 -4.21 -3.97
CA LYS A 82 -5.50 -5.47 -4.72
C LYS A 82 -4.36 -6.37 -4.26
N LEU A 83 -3.25 -5.77 -3.81
CA LEU A 83 -2.06 -6.51 -3.39
C LEU A 83 -2.11 -6.92 -1.93
N LYS A 84 -2.79 -6.17 -1.06
CA LYS A 84 -2.91 -6.43 0.38
C LYS A 84 -3.25 -7.88 0.70
N SER A 85 -4.35 -8.39 0.12
CA SER A 85 -4.82 -9.77 0.37
C SER A 85 -3.83 -10.84 -0.09
N LYS A 86 -2.99 -10.55 -1.09
CA LYS A 86 -1.98 -11.48 -1.58
C LYS A 86 -0.75 -11.50 -0.66
N VAL A 87 -0.34 -10.34 -0.19
CA VAL A 87 0.82 -10.18 0.71
C VAL A 87 0.52 -10.76 2.09
N ASP A 88 -0.68 -10.54 2.62
CA ASP A 88 -1.03 -10.97 3.98
C ASP A 88 -1.29 -12.48 4.10
N TYR A 89 -1.77 -13.15 3.05
CA TYR A 89 -2.30 -14.51 3.15
C TYR A 89 -1.77 -15.52 2.12
N LYS A 90 -1.07 -15.10 1.07
CA LYS A 90 -0.76 -15.97 -0.08
C LYS A 90 0.73 -16.04 -0.42
N GLY A 91 1.58 -16.33 0.57
CA GLY A 91 2.99 -16.71 0.36
C GLY A 91 3.70 -15.84 -0.70
N TYR A 92 3.42 -14.55 -0.71
CA TYR A 92 3.83 -13.65 -1.77
C TYR A 92 5.30 -13.31 -1.56
N TYR A 93 6.13 -13.69 -2.52
CA TYR A 93 7.55 -13.36 -2.48
C TYR A 93 7.78 -12.07 -3.27
N SER A 94 8.26 -11.04 -2.58
CA SER A 94 8.59 -9.75 -3.18
C SER A 94 10.07 -9.66 -3.50
N SER A 95 10.40 -9.05 -4.64
CA SER A 95 11.78 -8.67 -4.93
C SER A 95 12.17 -7.37 -4.20
N LYS A 96 13.48 -7.09 -4.10
CA LYS A 96 13.98 -5.79 -3.64
C LYS A 96 13.37 -4.63 -4.45
N SER A 97 13.31 -4.78 -5.77
CA SER A 97 12.72 -3.76 -6.66
C SER A 97 11.23 -3.54 -6.41
N ASP A 98 10.47 -4.57 -6.03
CA ASP A 98 9.07 -4.41 -5.66
C ASP A 98 8.94 -3.63 -4.35
N ALA A 99 9.74 -3.97 -3.34
CA ALA A 99 9.76 -3.26 -2.06
C ALA A 99 10.11 -1.78 -2.25
N GLU A 100 11.18 -1.48 -2.99
CA GLU A 100 11.57 -0.09 -3.28
C GLU A 100 10.48 0.68 -4.05
N ARG A 101 9.81 0.04 -5.00
CA ARG A 101 8.69 0.66 -5.72
C ARG A 101 7.55 1.02 -4.75
N TRP A 102 7.19 0.11 -3.86
CA TRP A 102 6.12 0.33 -2.89
C TRP A 102 6.46 1.37 -1.83
N ILE A 103 7.71 1.40 -1.35
CA ILE A 103 8.21 2.44 -0.45
C ILE A 103 8.11 3.81 -1.13
N ARG A 104 8.56 3.93 -2.38
CA ARG A 104 8.44 5.19 -3.15
C ARG A 104 6.99 5.61 -3.35
N ASN A 105 6.09 4.67 -3.62
CA ASN A 105 4.65 4.98 -3.76
C ASN A 105 4.04 5.45 -2.45
N ALA A 106 4.37 4.80 -1.33
CA ALA A 106 3.92 5.20 0.00
C ALA A 106 4.43 6.60 0.36
N GLN A 107 5.70 6.90 0.09
CA GLN A 107 6.28 8.22 0.33
C GLN A 107 5.60 9.31 -0.51
N LYS A 108 5.44 9.09 -1.82
CA LYS A 108 4.75 10.05 -2.70
C LYS A 108 3.32 10.35 -2.24
N PHE A 109 2.60 9.33 -1.79
CA PHE A 109 1.24 9.51 -1.30
C PHE A 109 1.20 10.22 0.05
N LEU A 110 2.16 9.95 0.93
CA LEU A 110 2.33 10.68 2.18
C LEU A 110 2.60 12.17 1.94
N ASP A 111 3.50 12.49 1.01
CA ASP A 111 3.85 13.88 0.69
C ASP A 111 2.65 14.62 0.10
N ALA A 112 1.87 13.95 -0.75
CA ALA A 112 0.62 14.51 -1.27
C ALA A 112 -0.42 14.72 -0.18
N ALA A 113 -0.57 13.76 0.75
CA ALA A 113 -1.49 13.87 1.86
C ALA A 113 -1.11 15.02 2.80
N LYS A 114 0.17 15.19 3.10
CA LYS A 114 0.74 16.31 3.84
C LYS A 114 0.42 17.65 3.20
N GLU A 115 0.65 17.76 1.89
CA GLU A 115 0.28 18.96 1.14
C GLU A 115 -1.22 19.26 1.23
N CYS A 116 -2.09 18.24 1.15
CA CYS A 116 -3.54 18.41 1.31
C CYS A 116 -3.95 18.84 2.73
N LEU A 117 -3.22 18.36 3.74
CA LEU A 117 -3.49 18.60 5.15
C LEU A 117 -2.84 19.89 5.68
N ASN A 118 -2.03 20.57 4.87
CA ASN A 118 -1.17 21.68 5.26
C ASN A 118 -0.22 21.33 6.42
N CYS A 119 0.40 20.13 6.39
CA CYS A 119 1.34 19.66 7.40
C CYS A 119 2.62 19.05 6.84
#